data_AF-A0A0U2VEN5-F1
#
_entry.id   AF-A0A0U2VEN5-F1
#
_cell.length_a   1.000
_cell.length_b   1.000
_cell.length_c   1.000
_cell.angle_alpha   90.00
_cell.angle_beta   90.00
_cell.angle_gamma   90.00
#
_symmetry.space_group_name_H-M   'P 1'
#
loop_
_entity.id
_entity.type
_entity.pdbx_description
1 polymer ?
#
loop_
_entity_poly.entity_id
_entity_poly.type
_entity_poly.pdbx_seq_one_letter_code
_entity_poly.pdbx_strand_id
1 'polypeptide(L)'
;PADERNAFDELLDRTRESEDLSYGIVHDTFYELEPAYADYYQKMKKTKCWQIGPISYFSSKLSPRKELINSSDESNSSAVVVEWLNKHKHKSVLYVSFGSTIRFPEEQLAEIAKALEASTVPFIWVVNKDQLAKTTWLPESLFDEKKCLIIKGWAPQLSILDHSAVGGFMTHCGWNSVLEAIIAGVPLV
;
A
#
# COMPACT_ATOMS: atom_id res chain seq x y z
N PRO A 1 -8.65 34.59 -1.39
CA PRO A 1 -8.15 34.33 -0.02
C PRO A 1 -6.62 34.30 -0.05
N ALA A 2 -5.95 35.14 0.75
CA ALA A 2 -4.50 35.09 0.86
C ALA A 2 -4.07 33.72 1.38
N ASP A 3 -2.96 33.18 0.87
CA ASP A 3 -2.29 32.00 1.42
C ASP A 3 -1.90 32.28 2.88
N GLU A 4 -2.80 31.99 3.81
CA GLU A 4 -2.46 31.94 5.23
C GLU A 4 -1.61 30.69 5.46
N ARG A 5 -0.35 30.91 5.85
CA ARG A 5 0.56 29.85 6.27
C ARG A 5 -0.12 29.01 7.36
N ASN A 6 -0.09 27.70 7.18
CA ASN A 6 -0.68 26.75 8.11
C ASN A 6 0.41 25.86 8.76
N ALA A 7 0.01 24.99 9.67
CA ALA A 7 0.93 24.10 10.38
C ALA A 7 1.71 23.14 9.45
N PHE A 8 1.16 22.83 8.26
CA PHE A 8 1.85 22.01 7.27
C PHE A 8 2.98 22.79 6.58
N ASP A 9 2.80 24.08 6.32
CA ASP A 9 3.86 24.94 5.78
C ASP A 9 5.03 25.05 6.76
N GLU A 10 4.73 25.22 8.06
CA GLU A 10 5.75 25.24 9.12
C GLU A 10 6.50 23.91 9.22
N LEU A 11 5.80 22.79 9.07
CA LEU A 11 6.42 21.46 9.06
C LEU A 11 7.36 21.33 7.85
N LEU A 12 6.95 21.75 6.66
CA LEU A 12 7.77 21.70 5.45
C LEU A 12 9.03 22.57 5.56
N ASP A 13 8.89 23.78 6.10
CA ASP A 13 10.03 24.68 6.33
C ASP A 13 11.04 24.04 7.28
N ARG A 14 10.57 23.46 8.40
CA ARG A 14 11.44 22.74 9.36
C ARG A 14 12.09 21.48 8.76
N THR A 15 11.39 20.75 7.91
CA THR A 15 11.96 19.59 7.20
C THR A 15 13.09 20.04 6.27
N ARG A 16 12.88 21.12 5.49
CA ARG A 16 13.92 21.68 4.60
C ARG A 16 15.14 22.17 5.36
N GLU A 17 14.95 22.88 6.47
CA GLU A 17 16.04 23.30 7.34
C GLU A 17 16.82 22.10 7.88
N SER A 18 16.13 21.05 8.31
CA SER A 18 16.75 19.81 8.78
C SER A 18 17.54 19.09 7.68
N GLU A 19 17.04 19.07 6.44
CA GLU A 19 17.75 18.50 5.28
C GLU A 19 19.07 19.22 5.02
N ASP A 20 19.07 20.55 5.10
CA ASP A 20 20.26 21.38 4.83
C ASP A 20 21.31 21.29 5.95
N LEU A 21 20.87 21.03 7.19
CA LEU A 21 21.75 20.83 8.35
C LEU A 21 22.25 19.39 8.52
N SER A 22 21.70 18.44 7.75
CA SER A 22 22.07 17.03 7.84
C SER A 22 23.41 16.73 7.16
N TYR A 23 24.06 15.62 7.52
CA TYR A 23 25.25 15.14 6.79
C TYR A 23 24.89 14.66 5.36
N GLY A 24 23.68 14.13 5.20
CA GLY A 24 23.11 13.77 3.92
C GLY A 24 21.72 13.17 4.08
N ILE A 25 21.07 12.95 2.94
CA ILE A 25 19.68 12.52 2.83
C ILE A 25 19.65 11.13 2.21
N VAL A 26 18.83 10.27 2.78
CA VAL A 26 18.61 8.91 2.29
C VAL A 26 17.20 8.83 1.74
N HIS A 27 17.08 8.50 0.46
CA HIS A 27 15.81 8.31 -0.22
C HIS A 27 15.55 6.82 -0.43
N ASP A 28 14.36 6.37 -0.05
CA ASP A 28 13.84 5.06 -0.42
C ASP A 28 13.33 5.10 -1.87
N THR A 29 14.26 5.22 -2.81
CA THR A 29 14.01 5.20 -4.26
C THR A 29 15.26 4.66 -4.95
N PHE A 30 15.22 4.49 -6.26
CA PHE A 30 16.36 4.09 -7.09
C PHE A 30 16.44 4.95 -8.35
N TYR A 31 17.64 5.07 -8.93
CA TYR A 31 17.92 6.02 -10.00
C TYR A 31 17.00 5.85 -11.21
N GLU A 32 16.76 4.61 -11.62
CA GLU A 32 15.97 4.28 -12.80
C GLU A 32 14.48 4.65 -12.65
N LEU A 33 13.98 4.82 -11.42
CA LEU A 33 12.59 5.27 -11.19
C LEU A 33 12.45 6.78 -11.38
N GLU A 34 13.43 7.56 -10.92
CA GLU A 34 13.32 9.02 -10.81
C GLU A 34 14.62 9.75 -11.22
N PRO A 35 15.17 9.51 -12.43
CA PRO A 35 16.50 9.99 -12.81
C PRO A 35 16.60 11.52 -12.82
N ALA A 36 15.54 12.21 -13.24
CA ALA A 36 15.49 13.67 -13.24
C ALA A 36 15.58 14.27 -11.83
N TYR A 37 14.93 13.64 -10.85
CA TYR A 37 14.99 14.08 -9.45
C TYR A 37 16.32 13.68 -8.81
N ALA A 38 16.85 12.50 -9.13
CA ALA A 38 18.18 12.07 -8.71
C ALA A 38 19.25 13.12 -9.08
N ASP A 39 19.28 13.49 -10.37
CA ASP A 39 20.20 14.48 -10.92
C ASP A 39 19.97 15.87 -10.31
N TYR A 40 18.71 16.27 -10.14
CA TYR A 40 18.35 17.55 -9.53
C TYR A 40 18.88 17.65 -8.09
N TYR A 41 18.61 16.65 -7.26
CA TYR A 41 19.07 16.63 -5.87
C TYR A 41 20.59 16.62 -5.81
N GLN A 42 21.27 15.87 -6.67
CA GLN A 42 22.73 15.86 -6.73
C GLN A 42 23.33 17.22 -7.13
N LYS A 43 22.67 17.97 -8.02
CA LYS A 43 23.15 19.28 -8.51
C LYS A 43 22.82 20.44 -7.57
N MET A 44 21.60 20.44 -7.01
CA MET A 44 21.04 21.60 -6.32
C MET A 44 21.23 21.55 -4.80
N LYS A 45 21.25 20.35 -4.20
CA LYS A 45 21.50 20.22 -2.77
C LYS A 45 22.99 20.23 -2.49
N LYS A 46 23.39 20.98 -1.45
CA LYS A 46 24.77 20.97 -0.94
C LYS A 46 25.05 19.72 -0.10
N THR A 47 24.00 19.02 0.30
CA THR A 47 24.01 17.80 1.10
C THR A 47 24.14 16.56 0.22
N LYS A 48 24.86 15.55 0.72
CA LYS A 48 24.96 14.25 0.03
C LYS A 48 23.58 13.60 -0.05
N CYS A 49 23.22 13.02 -1.18
CA CYS A 49 21.95 12.33 -1.37
C CYS A 49 22.22 10.90 -1.84
N TRP A 50 21.62 9.91 -1.17
CA TRP A 50 21.74 8.49 -1.52
C TRP A 50 20.37 7.89 -1.79
N GLN A 51 20.26 7.21 -2.92
CA GLN A 51 19.10 6.41 -3.30
C GLN A 51 19.42 4.96 -2.93
N ILE A 52 18.72 4.42 -1.92
CA ILE A 52 19.00 3.08 -1.37
C ILE A 52 17.81 2.12 -1.50
N GLY A 53 16.77 2.55 -2.19
CA GLY A 53 15.54 1.79 -2.33
C GLY A 53 15.61 0.73 -3.43
N PRO A 54 14.60 -0.14 -3.51
CA PRO A 54 13.48 -0.23 -2.57
C PRO A 54 13.85 -0.94 -1.26
N ILE A 55 13.75 -0.25 -0.12
CA ILE A 55 14.15 -0.79 1.19
C ILE A 55 13.29 -2.01 1.56
N SER A 56 12.01 -2.01 1.19
CA SER A 56 11.10 -3.13 1.41
C SER A 56 11.62 -4.44 0.80
N TYR A 57 12.15 -4.36 -0.42
CA TYR A 57 12.74 -5.50 -1.13
C TYR A 57 13.99 -6.02 -0.42
N PHE A 58 14.97 -5.16 -0.14
CA PHE A 58 16.21 -5.58 0.52
C PHE A 58 15.97 -6.09 1.95
N SER A 59 15.07 -5.44 2.69
CA SER A 59 14.69 -5.88 4.03
C SER A 59 14.10 -7.30 4.01
N SER A 60 13.26 -7.62 3.03
CA SER A 60 12.65 -8.96 2.92
C SER A 60 13.66 -10.08 2.66
N LYS A 61 14.79 -9.76 1.99
CA LYS A 61 15.87 -10.72 1.69
C LYS A 61 16.80 -10.95 2.88
N LEU A 62 17.07 -9.91 3.66
CA LEU A 62 17.99 -9.98 4.81
C LEU A 62 17.37 -10.69 6.02
N SER A 63 16.10 -10.44 6.25
CA SER A 63 15.30 -11.15 7.23
C SER A 63 13.95 -11.44 6.59
N PRO A 64 13.65 -12.71 6.26
CA PRO A 64 12.30 -13.08 5.87
C PRO A 64 11.40 -12.62 7.01
N ARG A 65 10.69 -11.50 6.82
CA ARG A 65 9.77 -11.00 7.83
C ARG A 65 8.79 -12.16 8.03
N LYS A 66 8.76 -12.71 9.24
CA LYS A 66 7.48 -13.23 9.72
C LYS A 66 6.57 -12.03 9.64
N GLU A 67 5.71 -11.97 8.62
CA GLU A 67 4.71 -10.92 8.52
C GLU A 67 4.09 -10.81 9.90
N LEU A 68 4.11 -9.62 10.49
CA LEU A 68 3.55 -9.34 11.80
C LEU A 68 2.03 -9.43 11.69
N ILE A 69 1.53 -10.63 11.44
CA ILE A 69 0.14 -10.99 11.55
C ILE A 69 -0.08 -10.99 13.06
N ASN A 70 -0.66 -9.93 13.59
CA ASN A 70 -1.20 -9.97 14.94
C ASN A 70 -2.12 -11.19 15.00
N SER A 71 -1.69 -12.20 15.73
CA SER A 71 -2.20 -13.57 15.76
C SER A 71 -3.57 -13.69 16.45
N SER A 72 -4.37 -12.63 16.46
CA SER A 72 -5.71 -12.64 17.04
C SER A 72 -6.80 -13.04 16.06
N ASP A 73 -6.55 -12.97 14.74
CA ASP A 73 -7.49 -13.40 13.70
C ASP A 73 -6.81 -14.40 12.74
N GLU A 74 -7.03 -15.71 12.93
CA GLU A 74 -6.45 -16.78 12.10
C GLU A 74 -6.79 -16.65 10.60
N SER A 75 -7.93 -16.02 10.27
CA SER A 75 -8.39 -15.77 8.90
C SER A 75 -7.51 -14.79 8.12
N ASN A 76 -6.71 -13.97 8.80
CA ASN A 76 -5.77 -13.02 8.18
C ASN A 76 -4.36 -13.62 8.04
N SER A 77 -4.17 -14.90 8.34
CA SER A 77 -2.86 -15.53 8.22
C SER A 77 -2.40 -15.61 6.76
N SER A 78 -1.10 -15.39 6.53
CA SER A 78 -0.49 -15.48 5.21
C SER A 78 -0.83 -16.79 4.49
N ALA A 79 -0.86 -17.91 5.24
CA ALA A 79 -1.22 -19.22 4.71
C ALA A 79 -2.65 -19.28 4.15
N VAL A 80 -3.64 -18.74 4.87
CA VAL A 80 -5.04 -18.71 4.42
C VAL A 80 -5.21 -17.83 3.18
N VAL A 81 -4.57 -16.66 3.17
CA VAL A 81 -4.62 -15.73 2.04
C VAL A 81 -3.99 -16.35 0.79
N VAL A 82 -2.83 -17.00 0.93
CA VAL A 82 -2.15 -17.68 -0.17
C VAL A 82 -2.95 -18.89 -0.66
N GLU A 83 -3.58 -19.67 0.22
CA GLU A 83 -4.44 -20.79 -0.20
C GLU A 83 -5.66 -20.30 -0.99
N TRP A 84 -6.24 -19.18 -0.60
CA TRP A 84 -7.31 -18.53 -1.37
C TRP A 84 -6.80 -18.11 -2.75
N LEU A 85 -5.67 -17.41 -2.82
CA LEU A 85 -5.06 -16.96 -4.07
C LEU A 85 -4.70 -18.11 -5.03
N ASN A 86 -4.28 -19.27 -4.50
CA ASN A 86 -3.98 -20.47 -5.28
C ASN A 86 -5.20 -21.04 -6.04
N LYS A 87 -6.42 -20.67 -5.64
CA LYS A 87 -7.67 -21.11 -6.30
C LYS A 87 -8.02 -20.24 -7.52
N HIS A 88 -7.27 -19.17 -7.77
CA HIS A 88 -7.51 -18.22 -8.85
C HIS A 88 -6.49 -18.33 -9.99
N LYS A 89 -6.89 -17.84 -11.17
CA LYS A 89 -6.03 -17.86 -12.37
C LYS A 89 -4.93 -16.80 -12.27
N HIS A 90 -3.90 -16.97 -13.09
CA HIS A 90 -2.84 -15.98 -13.23
C HIS A 90 -3.42 -14.60 -13.57
N LYS A 91 -2.96 -13.56 -12.85
CA LYS A 91 -3.37 -12.16 -13.04
C LYS A 91 -4.88 -11.93 -13.10
N SER A 92 -5.66 -12.67 -12.31
CA SER A 92 -7.12 -12.55 -12.27
C SER A 92 -7.67 -11.90 -11.00
N VAL A 93 -6.83 -11.62 -10.00
CA VAL A 93 -7.25 -11.08 -8.70
C VAL A 93 -6.89 -9.60 -8.59
N LEU A 94 -7.82 -8.78 -8.12
CA LEU A 94 -7.56 -7.40 -7.70
C LEU A 94 -7.23 -7.37 -6.20
N TYR A 95 -6.10 -6.77 -5.84
CA TYR A 95 -5.80 -6.43 -4.45
C TYR A 95 -6.24 -5.00 -4.15
N VAL A 96 -6.95 -4.78 -3.04
CA VAL A 96 -7.46 -3.47 -2.64
C VAL A 96 -6.96 -3.16 -1.22
N SER A 97 -6.12 -2.13 -1.08
CA SER A 97 -5.59 -1.69 0.21
C SER A 97 -5.22 -0.20 0.17
N PHE A 98 -5.77 0.56 1.11
CA PHE A 98 -5.56 2.00 1.19
C PHE A 98 -4.55 2.38 2.29
N GLY A 99 -3.67 1.44 2.65
CA GLY A 99 -2.63 1.64 3.65
C GLY A 99 -3.15 1.73 5.08
N SER A 100 -2.24 2.04 6.00
CA SER A 100 -2.50 2.04 7.44
C SER A 100 -3.26 3.27 7.93
N THR A 101 -3.09 4.42 7.26
CA THR A 101 -3.54 5.73 7.76
C THR A 101 -4.84 6.22 7.12
N ILE A 102 -5.09 5.92 5.84
CA ILE A 102 -6.24 6.47 5.12
C ILE A 102 -7.54 5.85 5.65
N ARG A 103 -8.55 6.70 5.86
CA ARG A 103 -9.90 6.32 6.23
C ARG A 103 -10.87 7.07 5.32
N PHE A 104 -11.79 6.35 4.71
CA PHE A 104 -12.83 6.94 3.86
C PHE A 104 -14.14 7.16 4.62
N PRO A 105 -14.95 8.15 4.22
CA PRO A 105 -16.36 8.23 4.61
C PRO A 105 -17.10 6.95 4.24
N GLU A 106 -18.15 6.61 4.99
CA GLU A 106 -18.93 5.38 4.76
C GLU A 106 -19.60 5.38 3.37
N GLU A 107 -20.00 6.55 2.87
CA GLU A 107 -20.57 6.70 1.53
C GLU A 107 -19.57 6.28 0.45
N GLN A 108 -18.30 6.64 0.60
CA GLN A 108 -17.27 6.26 -0.36
C GLN A 108 -16.93 4.77 -0.26
N LEU A 109 -16.92 4.20 0.95
CA LEU A 109 -16.76 2.74 1.13
C LEU A 109 -17.93 1.97 0.51
N ALA A 110 -19.16 2.47 0.64
CA ALA A 110 -20.34 1.87 0.02
C ALA A 110 -20.24 1.86 -1.51
N GLU A 111 -19.79 2.95 -2.13
CA GLU A 111 -19.61 3.01 -3.59
C GLU A 111 -18.46 2.10 -4.06
N ILE A 112 -17.36 2.01 -3.31
CA ILE A 112 -16.28 1.03 -3.59
C ILE A 112 -16.84 -0.40 -3.51
N ALA A 113 -17.60 -0.72 -2.45
CA ALA A 113 -18.19 -2.04 -2.27
C ALA A 113 -19.14 -2.41 -3.42
N LYS A 114 -20.03 -1.50 -3.83
CA LYS A 114 -20.92 -1.67 -4.99
C LYS A 114 -20.15 -1.88 -6.30
N ALA A 115 -19.07 -1.11 -6.51
CA ALA A 115 -18.23 -1.27 -7.69
C ALA A 115 -17.54 -2.64 -7.73
N LEU A 116 -17.02 -3.10 -6.59
CA LEU A 116 -16.40 -4.43 -6.46
C LEU A 116 -17.43 -5.56 -6.63
N GLU A 117 -18.62 -5.40 -6.07
CA GLU A 117 -19.75 -6.33 -6.23
C GLU A 117 -20.16 -6.46 -7.69
N ALA A 118 -20.36 -5.33 -8.37
CA ALA A 118 -20.71 -5.28 -9.78
C ALA A 118 -19.58 -5.79 -10.69
N SER A 119 -18.32 -5.70 -10.24
CA SER A 119 -17.20 -6.30 -10.95
C SER A 119 -17.31 -7.83 -10.96
N THR A 120 -16.91 -8.46 -12.06
CA THR A 120 -16.80 -9.93 -12.15
C THR A 120 -15.42 -10.43 -11.72
N VAL A 121 -14.56 -9.53 -11.24
CA VAL A 121 -13.17 -9.80 -10.90
C VAL A 121 -13.09 -10.29 -9.45
N PRO A 122 -12.45 -11.43 -9.17
CA PRO A 122 -12.14 -11.82 -7.80
C PRO A 122 -11.23 -10.81 -7.11
N PHE A 123 -11.43 -10.54 -5.83
CA PHE A 123 -10.63 -9.52 -5.13
C PHE A 123 -10.33 -9.85 -3.67
N ILE A 124 -9.23 -9.28 -3.20
CA ILE A 124 -8.89 -9.20 -1.77
C ILE A 124 -9.05 -7.75 -1.36
N TRP A 125 -9.84 -7.47 -0.32
CA TRP A 125 -9.99 -6.11 0.20
C TRP A 125 -9.62 -6.03 1.68
N VAL A 126 -8.62 -5.20 1.98
CA VAL A 126 -8.20 -4.88 3.34
C VAL A 126 -9.04 -3.73 3.87
N VAL A 127 -9.83 -4.00 4.91
CA VAL A 127 -10.68 -3.03 5.58
C VAL A 127 -10.17 -2.81 7.01
N ASN A 128 -10.05 -1.55 7.41
CA ASN A 128 -9.62 -1.23 8.76
C ASN A 128 -10.67 -1.66 9.81
N LYS A 129 -10.21 -2.17 10.96
CA LYS A 129 -11.09 -2.70 12.02
C LYS A 129 -12.11 -1.66 12.51
N ASP A 130 -11.72 -0.39 12.62
CA ASP A 130 -12.59 0.69 13.10
C ASP A 130 -13.68 1.04 12.08
N GLN A 131 -13.41 0.87 10.79
CA GLN A 131 -14.38 1.10 9.72
C GLN A 131 -15.34 -0.07 9.56
N LEU A 132 -14.91 -1.28 9.94
CA LEU A 132 -15.76 -2.45 9.91
C LEU A 132 -16.70 -2.53 11.12
N ALA A 133 -16.32 -1.99 12.28
CA ALA A 133 -17.17 -2.00 13.48
C ALA A 133 -18.49 -1.21 13.31
N LYS A 134 -18.61 -0.41 12.25
CA LYS A 134 -19.79 0.43 11.91
C LYS A 134 -20.59 -0.10 10.71
N THR A 135 -20.46 -1.39 10.39
CA THR A 135 -20.87 -1.98 9.10
C THR A 135 -22.38 -1.95 8.82
N THR A 136 -22.80 -0.95 8.03
CA THR A 136 -24.05 -0.99 7.25
C THR A 136 -23.79 -0.93 5.73
N TRP A 137 -22.56 -0.62 5.33
CA TRP A 137 -22.18 -0.31 3.95
C TRP A 137 -21.68 -1.50 3.14
N LEU A 138 -21.32 -2.63 3.78
CA LEU A 138 -20.81 -3.83 3.11
C LEU A 138 -21.99 -4.74 2.70
N PRO A 139 -22.24 -4.96 1.40
CA PRO A 139 -23.33 -5.82 0.92
C PRO A 139 -23.14 -7.28 1.34
N GLU A 140 -24.24 -7.99 1.67
CA GLU A 140 -24.18 -9.41 2.07
C GLU A 140 -23.63 -10.34 0.97
N SER A 141 -23.84 -9.97 -0.29
CA SER A 141 -23.31 -10.66 -1.47
C SER A 141 -21.77 -10.71 -1.51
N LEU A 142 -21.07 -9.80 -0.81
CA LEU A 142 -19.61 -9.79 -0.73
C LEU A 142 -19.04 -10.78 0.28
N PHE A 143 -19.89 -11.53 0.97
CA PHE A 143 -19.47 -12.67 1.80
C PHE A 143 -19.31 -13.98 1.00
N ASP A 144 -19.41 -13.96 -0.33
CA ASP A 144 -19.02 -15.10 -1.17
C ASP A 144 -17.49 -15.27 -1.17
N GLU A 145 -17.02 -16.16 -0.29
CA GLU A 145 -15.61 -16.52 -0.14
C GLU A 145 -14.95 -17.07 -1.40
N LYS A 146 -15.72 -17.45 -2.45
CA LYS A 146 -15.12 -17.85 -3.74
C LYS A 146 -14.76 -16.67 -4.62
N LYS A 147 -15.41 -15.53 -4.44
CA LYS A 147 -15.20 -14.31 -5.23
C LYS A 147 -14.37 -13.28 -4.47
N CYS A 148 -14.53 -13.22 -3.16
CA CYS A 148 -14.01 -12.13 -2.34
C CYS A 148 -13.34 -12.66 -1.07
N LEU A 149 -12.21 -12.05 -0.71
CA LEU A 149 -11.60 -12.22 0.60
C LEU A 149 -11.47 -10.86 1.30
N ILE A 150 -12.27 -10.64 2.35
CA ILE A 150 -12.19 -9.42 3.18
C ILE A 150 -11.22 -9.66 4.34
N ILE A 151 -10.12 -8.90 4.36
CA ILE A 151 -9.11 -8.95 5.44
C ILE A 151 -9.37 -7.80 6.40
N LYS A 152 -9.46 -8.12 7.70
CA LYS A 152 -9.77 -7.13 8.75
C LYS A 152 -8.48 -6.64 9.42
N GLY A 153 -8.13 -5.38 9.21
CA GLY A 153 -6.96 -4.77 9.84
C GLY A 153 -5.70 -4.92 8.97
N TRP A 154 -4.84 -5.89 9.30
CA TRP A 154 -3.53 -6.04 8.66
C TRP A 154 -3.50 -7.21 7.68
N ALA A 155 -2.91 -6.99 6.52
CA ALA A 155 -2.78 -7.99 5.46
C ALA A 155 -1.32 -8.38 5.22
N PRO A 156 -1.07 -9.62 4.76
CA PRO A 156 0.24 -10.07 4.28
C PRO A 156 0.55 -9.45 2.90
N GLN A 157 0.67 -8.11 2.82
CA GLN A 157 0.71 -7.35 1.57
C GLN A 157 1.83 -7.78 0.62
N LEU A 158 3.04 -8.03 1.14
CA LEU A 158 4.15 -8.53 0.33
C LEU A 158 3.83 -9.90 -0.28
N SER A 159 3.29 -10.82 0.52
CA SER A 159 2.91 -12.15 0.04
C SER A 159 1.77 -12.10 -0.98
N ILE A 160 0.82 -11.18 -0.82
CA ILE A 160 -0.27 -10.96 -1.78
C ILE A 160 0.30 -10.44 -3.10
N LEU A 161 1.10 -9.36 -3.07
CA LEU A 161 1.64 -8.72 -4.27
C LEU A 161 2.57 -9.65 -5.05
N ASP A 162 3.38 -10.47 -4.36
CA ASP A 162 4.29 -11.45 -5.00
C ASP A 162 3.54 -12.67 -5.60
N HIS A 163 2.24 -12.82 -5.30
CA HIS A 163 1.47 -13.97 -5.77
C HIS A 163 1.02 -13.83 -7.22
N SER A 164 1.28 -14.85 -8.04
CA SER A 164 1.00 -14.85 -9.49
C SER A 164 -0.46 -14.63 -9.90
N ALA A 165 -1.41 -14.87 -9.00
CA ALA A 165 -2.84 -14.62 -9.23
C ALA A 165 -3.20 -13.12 -9.19
N VAL A 166 -2.40 -12.28 -8.52
CA VAL A 166 -2.66 -10.84 -8.42
C VAL A 166 -2.33 -10.17 -9.75
N GLY A 167 -3.34 -9.52 -10.32
CA GLY A 167 -3.27 -8.84 -11.61
C GLY A 167 -3.35 -7.32 -11.52
N GLY A 168 -3.70 -6.77 -10.36
CA GLY A 168 -3.77 -5.33 -10.14
C GLY A 168 -3.86 -4.98 -8.65
N PHE A 169 -3.51 -3.74 -8.32
CA PHE A 169 -3.51 -3.21 -6.96
C PHE A 169 -4.18 -1.83 -6.91
N MET A 170 -5.38 -1.78 -6.35
CA MET A 170 -6.05 -0.52 -6.00
C MET A 170 -5.49 0.03 -4.69
N THR A 171 -4.87 1.20 -4.76
CA THR A 171 -4.07 1.75 -3.66
C THR A 171 -4.26 3.25 -3.48
N HIS A 172 -3.95 3.74 -2.28
CA HIS A 172 -3.86 5.17 -2.00
C HIS A 172 -2.52 5.78 -2.46
N CYS A 173 -1.66 5.00 -3.12
CA CYS A 173 -0.34 5.41 -3.60
C CYS A 173 0.64 5.84 -2.50
N GLY A 174 0.49 5.32 -1.28
CA GLY A 174 1.53 5.47 -0.25
C GLY A 174 2.86 4.89 -0.74
N TRP A 175 3.96 5.62 -0.50
CA TRP A 175 5.25 5.36 -1.17
C TRP A 175 5.76 3.92 -1.01
N ASN A 176 5.65 3.33 0.18
CA ASN A 176 6.00 1.92 0.40
C ASN A 176 5.19 0.97 -0.50
N SER A 177 3.88 1.19 -0.61
CA SER A 177 2.99 0.35 -1.43
C SER A 177 3.27 0.51 -2.93
N VAL A 178 3.66 1.70 -3.37
CA VAL A 178 4.10 1.94 -4.76
C VAL A 178 5.36 1.14 -5.06
N LEU A 179 6.38 1.22 -4.19
CA LEU A 179 7.64 0.48 -4.37
C LEU A 179 7.42 -1.04 -4.32
N GLU A 180 6.58 -1.53 -3.43
CA GLU A 180 6.23 -2.95 -3.33
C GLU A 180 5.55 -3.45 -4.61
N ALA A 181 4.64 -2.66 -5.19
CA ALA A 181 3.97 -3.00 -6.44
C ALA A 181 4.91 -2.98 -7.65
N ILE A 182 5.82 -1.99 -7.71
CA ILE A 182 6.86 -1.90 -8.75
C ILE A 182 7.72 -3.15 -8.73
N ILE A 183 8.19 -3.58 -7.55
CA ILE A 183 8.99 -4.79 -7.39
C ILE A 183 8.23 -6.05 -7.80
N ALA A 184 6.94 -6.13 -7.46
CA ALA A 184 6.10 -7.26 -7.83
C ALA A 184 5.64 -7.23 -9.31
N GLY A 185 5.81 -6.11 -10.02
CA GLY A 185 5.33 -5.94 -11.38
C GLY A 185 3.80 -5.89 -11.49
N VAL A 186 3.13 -5.35 -10.47
CA VAL A 186 1.66 -5.26 -10.39
C VAL A 186 1.19 -3.86 -10.77
N PRO A 187 0.26 -3.71 -11.74
CA PRO A 187 -0.26 -2.40 -12.12
C PRO A 187 -1.13 -1.80 -11.01
N LEU A 188 -1.06 -0.47 -10.89
CA LEU A 188 -1.77 0.30 -9.87
C LEU A 188 -3.08 0.88 -10.40
N VAL A 189 -4.09 0.98 -9.52
CA VAL A 189 -5.34 1.72 -9.70
C VAL A 189 -5.49 2.74 -8.57
#